data_AF-A0A7J4XP12-F1
#
_entry.id   AF-A0A7J4XP12-F1
#
_cell.length_a   1.000
_cell.length_b   1.000
_cell.length_c   1.000
_cell.angle_alpha   90.00
_cell.angle_beta   90.00
_cell.angle_gamma   90.00
#
_symmetry.space_group_name_H-M   'P 1'
#
loop_
_entity.id
_entity.type
_entity.pdbx_description
1 polymer ?
#
loop_
_entity_poly.entity_id
_entity_poly.type
_entity_poly.pdbx_seq_one_letter_code
_entity_poly.pdbx_strand_id
1 'polypeptide(L)'
;MVTASFDYSYICLKFRRLHYMETMFDTLLQLPLFQGLCHEDFTNILEKVKLHFTKHKAGDVIVKSGTPCDKLIFLLKGEISLQTTSKDGFLTFIEHVEAPYVIEPHALFGMNLSYVSSYVARTEAHSISISKSFVLSNLLKYDIFRLNYMNIISNRAQNMHARLWEKAPVDIEDKIIRFILTHTEKPIGEKIMKIKMDDFARCVDDARLNVSRTLNTLQEQELLKLHRKEIIIPDVAKLAMWNEERQK
;
A
#
# COMPACT_ATOMS: atom_id res chain seq x y z
N MET A 1 9.42 28.57 53.76
CA MET A 1 9.08 29.24 52.49
C MET A 1 9.22 28.19 51.40
N VAL A 2 8.12 27.84 50.74
CA VAL A 2 7.99 26.66 49.86
C VAL A 2 8.81 26.88 48.59
N THR A 3 9.86 26.09 48.41
CA THR A 3 10.59 26.01 47.13
C THR A 3 9.76 25.17 46.16
N ALA A 4 9.14 25.82 45.19
CA ALA A 4 8.46 25.15 44.08
C ALA A 4 9.50 24.41 43.22
N SER A 5 9.65 23.10 43.46
CA SER A 5 10.30 22.19 42.51
C SER A 5 9.40 22.09 41.28
N PHE A 6 9.61 22.98 40.30
CA PHE A 6 9.02 22.83 38.97
C PHE A 6 9.49 21.49 38.40
N ASP A 7 8.54 20.58 38.20
CA ASP A 7 8.78 19.20 37.79
C ASP A 7 9.23 19.17 36.32
N TYR A 8 10.53 19.37 36.09
CA TYR A 8 11.18 19.38 34.77
C TYR A 8 10.88 18.11 33.96
N SER A 9 10.66 16.98 34.63
CA SER A 9 10.23 15.70 34.07
C SER A 9 8.90 15.81 33.32
N TYR A 10 7.91 16.47 33.95
CA TYR A 10 6.58 16.70 33.37
C TYR A 10 6.62 17.67 32.19
N ILE A 11 7.45 18.72 32.28
CA ILE A 11 7.64 19.70 31.20
C ILE A 11 8.32 19.02 30.01
N CYS A 12 9.38 18.25 30.20
CA CYS A 12 10.05 17.50 29.13
C CYS A 12 9.14 16.45 28.47
N LEU A 13 8.28 15.76 29.24
CA LEU A 13 7.26 14.85 28.71
C LEU A 13 6.20 15.59 27.87
N LYS A 14 5.74 16.76 28.32
CA LYS A 14 4.82 17.61 27.55
C LYS A 14 5.47 18.14 26.26
N PHE A 15 6.69 18.64 26.33
CA PHE A 15 7.44 19.13 25.16
C PHE A 15 7.73 18.02 24.16
N ARG A 16 8.15 16.82 24.60
CA ARG A 16 8.29 15.66 23.72
C ARG A 16 6.97 15.25 23.07
N ARG A 17 5.87 15.31 23.81
CA ARG A 17 4.52 15.00 23.29
C ARG A 17 4.06 16.03 22.26
N LEU A 18 4.29 17.33 22.51
CA LEU A 18 4.00 18.42 21.58
C LEU A 18 4.83 18.30 20.28
N HIS A 19 6.14 18.08 20.40
CA HIS A 19 7.02 17.93 19.22
C HIS A 19 6.75 16.64 18.43
N TYR A 20 6.39 15.55 19.12
CA TYR A 20 5.95 14.30 18.47
C TYR A 20 4.61 14.48 17.75
N MET A 21 3.72 15.33 18.28
CA MET A 21 2.47 15.65 17.61
C MET A 21 2.71 16.51 16.37
N GLU A 22 3.53 17.56 16.41
CA GLU A 22 3.90 18.37 15.22
C GLU A 22 4.44 17.50 14.07
N THR A 23 5.44 16.67 14.35
CA THR A 23 6.05 15.79 13.32
C THR A 23 5.08 14.74 12.77
N MET A 24 4.14 14.27 13.58
CA MET A 24 3.06 13.38 13.17
C MET A 24 2.02 14.10 12.30
N PHE A 25 1.65 15.34 12.65
CA PHE A 25 0.72 16.16 11.88
C PHE A 25 1.25 16.37 10.46
N ASP A 26 2.52 16.72 10.34
CA ASP A 26 3.19 16.91 9.05
C ASP A 26 3.17 15.62 8.22
N THR A 27 3.41 14.47 8.86
CA THR A 27 3.40 13.17 8.17
C THR A 27 2.00 12.80 7.66
N LEU A 28 0.94 13.06 8.44
CA LEU A 28 -0.43 12.79 8.00
C LEU A 28 -0.89 13.76 6.91
N LEU A 29 -0.52 15.04 6.99
CA LEU A 29 -0.87 16.04 5.97
C LEU A 29 -0.25 15.75 4.59
N GLN A 30 0.84 14.96 4.54
CA GLN A 30 1.42 14.47 3.28
C GLN A 30 0.56 13.40 2.59
N LEU A 31 -0.38 12.77 3.29
CA LEU A 31 -1.23 11.74 2.69
C LEU A 31 -2.33 12.35 1.80
N PRO A 32 -2.66 11.74 0.65
CA PRO A 32 -3.71 12.24 -0.24
C PRO A 32 -5.07 12.46 0.44
N LEU A 33 -5.40 11.72 1.50
CA LEU A 33 -6.64 11.89 2.25
C LEU A 33 -6.76 13.26 2.94
N PHE A 34 -5.64 13.85 3.35
CA PHE A 34 -5.60 15.10 4.10
C PHE A 34 -5.05 16.28 3.29
N GLN A 35 -4.72 16.06 2.01
CA GLN A 35 -4.22 17.10 1.12
C GLN A 35 -5.21 18.26 1.01
N GLY A 36 -4.73 19.49 1.19
CA GLY A 36 -5.54 20.71 1.09
C GLY A 36 -6.32 21.08 2.37
N LEU A 37 -6.30 20.24 3.41
CA LEU A 37 -6.77 20.67 4.74
C LEU A 37 -5.74 21.62 5.34
N CYS A 38 -6.20 22.73 5.93
CA CYS A 38 -5.33 23.62 6.68
C CYS A 38 -4.97 23.00 8.05
N HIS A 39 -3.86 23.44 8.64
CA HIS A 39 -3.41 22.94 9.94
C HIS A 39 -4.46 23.12 11.05
N GLU A 40 -5.23 24.22 11.01
CA GLU A 40 -6.25 24.51 12.01
C GLU A 40 -7.42 23.51 11.94
N ASP A 41 -7.99 23.30 10.75
CA ASP A 41 -9.04 22.29 10.53
C ASP A 41 -8.54 20.89 10.86
N PHE A 42 -7.31 20.57 10.48
CA PHE A 42 -6.71 19.27 10.75
C PHE A 42 -6.47 19.03 12.25
N THR A 43 -6.02 20.04 12.98
CA THR A 43 -5.88 19.99 14.44
C THR A 43 -7.24 19.83 15.10
N ASN A 44 -8.24 20.62 14.69
CA ASN A 44 -9.62 20.53 15.17
C ASN A 44 -10.25 19.16 14.92
N ILE A 45 -9.91 18.52 13.80
CA ILE A 45 -10.29 17.14 13.49
C ILE A 45 -9.62 16.19 14.48
N LEU A 46 -8.29 16.22 14.59
CA LEU A 46 -7.52 15.24 15.35
C LEU A 46 -7.67 15.35 16.86
N GLU A 47 -7.92 16.54 17.41
CA GLU A 47 -8.26 16.72 18.82
C GLU A 47 -9.55 16.01 19.22
N LYS A 48 -10.50 15.89 18.28
CA LYS A 48 -11.77 15.20 18.49
C LYS A 48 -11.65 13.70 18.22
N VAL A 49 -10.59 13.24 17.56
CA VAL A 49 -10.39 11.84 17.18
C VAL A 49 -9.73 11.06 18.32
N LYS A 50 -10.34 9.94 18.70
CA LYS A 50 -9.62 8.92 19.48
C LYS A 50 -8.65 8.16 18.56
N LEU A 51 -7.47 8.73 18.37
CA LEU A 51 -6.39 8.12 17.60
C LEU A 51 -5.80 6.94 18.37
N HIS A 52 -5.79 5.76 17.74
CA HIS A 52 -5.16 4.59 18.32
C HIS A 52 -3.77 4.42 17.70
N PHE A 53 -2.75 4.73 18.50
CA PHE A 53 -1.35 4.58 18.13
C PHE A 53 -0.88 3.16 18.42
N THR A 54 -0.27 2.53 17.44
CA THR A 54 0.29 1.19 17.57
C THR A 54 1.70 1.17 17.02
N LYS A 55 2.64 0.67 17.84
CA LYS A 55 4.00 0.35 17.42
C LYS A 55 4.07 -1.13 17.09
N HIS A 56 4.71 -1.43 15.98
CA HIS A 56 4.91 -2.79 15.46
C HIS A 56 6.40 -3.07 15.36
N LYS A 57 6.81 -4.25 15.79
CA LYS A 57 8.15 -4.79 15.55
C LYS A 57 8.23 -5.35 14.14
N ALA A 58 9.44 -5.46 13.60
CA ALA A 58 9.66 -6.19 12.36
C ALA A 58 9.12 -7.63 12.48
N GLY A 59 8.34 -8.06 11.49
CA GLY A 59 7.63 -9.34 11.45
C GLY A 59 6.19 -9.29 12.00
N ASP A 60 5.77 -8.22 12.67
CA ASP A 60 4.40 -8.13 13.20
C ASP A 60 3.39 -8.00 12.07
N VAL A 61 2.29 -8.76 12.17
CA VAL A 61 1.15 -8.67 11.26
C VAL A 61 0.28 -7.48 11.69
N ILE A 62 0.24 -6.44 10.88
CA ILE A 62 -0.57 -5.24 11.10
C ILE A 62 -2.04 -5.50 10.72
N VAL A 63 -2.23 -6.17 9.59
CA VAL A 63 -3.54 -6.55 9.04
C VAL A 63 -3.42 -7.93 8.40
N LYS A 64 -4.45 -8.76 8.57
CA LYS A 64 -4.56 -10.05 7.89
C LYS A 64 -5.65 -10.00 6.83
N SER A 65 -5.38 -10.54 5.64
CA SER A 65 -6.37 -10.65 4.57
C SER A 65 -7.60 -11.45 5.01
N GLY A 66 -8.76 -11.04 4.50
CA GLY A 66 -10.06 -11.61 4.85
C GLY A 66 -10.62 -11.16 6.20
N THR A 67 -9.87 -10.38 7.00
CA THR A 67 -10.42 -9.79 8.24
C THR A 67 -11.27 -8.56 7.94
N PRO A 68 -12.30 -8.26 8.74
CA PRO A 68 -13.13 -7.08 8.54
C PRO A 68 -12.33 -5.77 8.57
N CYS A 69 -12.57 -4.90 7.59
CA CYS A 69 -12.06 -3.53 7.54
C CYS A 69 -13.03 -2.59 8.25
N ASP A 70 -12.75 -2.32 9.53
CA ASP A 70 -13.56 -1.48 10.42
C ASP A 70 -12.88 -0.17 10.80
N LYS A 71 -11.71 0.12 10.21
CA LYS A 71 -10.89 1.30 10.51
C LYS A 71 -9.97 1.67 9.35
N LEU A 72 -9.65 2.95 9.24
CA LEU A 72 -8.52 3.41 8.44
C LEU A 72 -7.24 3.21 9.23
N ILE A 73 -6.19 2.73 8.57
CA ILE A 73 -4.87 2.56 9.17
C ILE A 73 -3.86 3.34 8.35
N PHE A 74 -3.16 4.24 9.03
CA PHE A 74 -2.13 5.11 8.48
C PHE A 74 -0.77 4.65 8.99
N LEU A 75 0.13 4.30 8.09
CA LEU A 75 1.53 4.09 8.38
C LEU A 75 2.23 5.45 8.44
N LEU A 76 2.85 5.75 9.57
CA LEU A 76 3.55 7.02 9.81
C LEU A 76 5.07 6.89 9.75
N LYS A 77 5.58 5.72 10.09
CA LYS A 77 7.02 5.44 10.08
C LYS A 77 7.24 3.98 9.76
N GLY A 78 8.37 3.71 9.12
CA GLY A 78 8.84 2.37 8.82
C GLY A 78 8.38 1.91 7.45
N GLU A 79 8.59 0.62 7.21
CA GLU A 79 8.32 -0.04 5.95
C GLU A 79 7.46 -1.28 6.21
N ILE A 80 6.46 -1.49 5.37
CA ILE A 80 5.57 -2.64 5.45
C ILE A 80 5.57 -3.40 4.12
N SER A 81 5.36 -4.71 4.23
CA SER A 81 5.12 -5.58 3.10
C SER A 81 3.63 -5.85 2.99
N LEU A 82 3.06 -5.62 1.81
CA LEU A 82 1.71 -6.05 1.48
C LEU A 82 1.79 -7.36 0.70
N GLN A 83 0.94 -8.32 1.05
CA GLN A 83 0.90 -9.66 0.47
C GLN A 83 -0.52 -9.97 0.03
N THR A 84 -0.71 -10.09 -1.29
CA THR A 84 -2.00 -10.37 -1.91
C THR A 84 -1.96 -11.76 -2.50
N THR A 85 -2.89 -12.62 -2.09
CA THR A 85 -2.94 -14.03 -2.53
C THR A 85 -4.21 -14.27 -3.33
N SER A 86 -4.10 -15.01 -4.44
CA SER A 86 -5.28 -15.44 -5.22
C SER A 86 -6.19 -16.33 -4.36
N LYS A 87 -7.48 -16.39 -4.69
CA LYS A 87 -8.47 -17.14 -3.88
C LYS A 87 -8.15 -18.62 -3.72
N ASP A 88 -7.53 -19.21 -4.73
CA ASP A 88 -7.08 -20.60 -4.80
C ASP A 88 -5.62 -20.79 -4.36
N GLY A 89 -4.92 -19.71 -4.02
CA GLY A 89 -3.59 -19.75 -3.39
C GLY A 89 -2.42 -20.06 -4.32
N PHE A 90 -2.61 -20.17 -5.64
CA PHE A 90 -1.50 -20.46 -6.55
C PHE A 90 -0.57 -19.27 -6.77
N LEU A 91 -1.07 -18.04 -6.61
CA LEU A 91 -0.33 -16.80 -6.80
C LEU A 91 -0.30 -16.01 -5.50
N THR A 92 0.89 -15.60 -5.07
CA THR A 92 1.07 -14.56 -4.05
C THR A 92 1.93 -13.45 -4.63
N PHE A 93 1.40 -12.23 -4.62
CA PHE A 93 2.12 -11.03 -5.02
C PHE A 93 2.49 -10.23 -3.78
N ILE A 94 3.75 -9.81 -3.69
CA ILE A 94 4.31 -9.12 -2.53
C ILE A 94 4.91 -7.81 -3.01
N GLU A 95 4.54 -6.72 -2.34
CA GLU A 95 5.12 -5.40 -2.55
C GLU A 95 5.58 -4.78 -1.24
N HIS A 96 6.42 -3.77 -1.37
CA HIS A 96 7.00 -3.05 -0.26
C HIS A 96 6.63 -1.57 -0.35
N VAL A 97 6.19 -1.01 0.78
CA VAL A 97 5.78 0.38 0.86
C VAL A 97 6.33 1.03 2.13
N GLU A 98 6.91 2.20 1.95
CA GLU A 98 7.38 3.04 3.03
C GLU A 98 6.30 4.04 3.46
N ALA A 99 6.45 4.56 4.68
CA ALA A 99 5.65 5.65 5.18
C ALA A 99 5.93 6.98 4.43
N PRO A 100 4.95 7.89 4.32
CA PRO A 100 3.57 7.75 4.78
C PRO A 100 2.71 6.90 3.81
N TYR A 101 1.81 6.07 4.36
CA TYR A 101 0.90 5.25 3.54
C TYR A 101 -0.45 5.00 4.23
N VAL A 102 -1.52 4.87 3.44
CA VAL A 102 -2.85 4.46 3.95
C VAL A 102 -3.19 3.05 3.46
N ILE A 103 -3.53 2.17 4.38
CA ILE A 103 -3.87 0.78 4.08
C ILE A 103 -5.32 0.70 3.60
N GLU A 104 -5.50 0.18 2.38
CA GLU A 104 -6.78 -0.15 1.71
C GLU A 104 -7.97 0.76 2.05
N PRO A 105 -7.89 2.08 1.80
CA PRO A 105 -9.01 2.98 2.08
C PRO A 105 -10.28 2.59 1.30
N HIS A 106 -10.13 1.89 0.17
CA HIS A 106 -11.24 1.39 -0.62
C HIS A 106 -12.01 0.23 0.04
N ALA A 107 -11.42 -0.49 1.00
CA ALA A 107 -12.05 -1.62 1.69
C ALA A 107 -12.98 -1.21 2.85
N LEU A 108 -12.94 0.07 3.26
CA LEU A 108 -13.76 0.57 4.38
C LEU A 108 -15.26 0.65 4.02
N PHE A 109 -15.59 0.75 2.74
CA PHE A 109 -16.95 0.91 2.21
C PHE A 109 -17.24 -0.10 1.08
N GLY A 110 -18.51 -0.23 0.70
CA GLY A 110 -18.96 -1.20 -0.31
C GLY A 110 -19.52 -2.48 0.30
N MET A 111 -19.76 -3.49 -0.54
CA MET A 111 -20.38 -4.76 -0.14
C MET A 111 -19.39 -5.72 0.53
N ASN A 112 -18.13 -5.73 0.08
CA ASN A 112 -17.08 -6.55 0.69
C ASN A 112 -16.21 -5.68 1.59
N LEU A 113 -16.46 -5.76 2.89
CA LEU A 113 -15.78 -4.97 3.92
C LEU A 113 -14.61 -5.73 4.55
N SER A 114 -13.81 -6.41 3.74
CA SER A 114 -12.68 -7.20 4.23
C SER A 114 -11.39 -6.70 3.59
N TYR A 115 -10.29 -6.72 4.34
CA TYR A 115 -8.98 -6.45 3.77
C TYR A 115 -8.62 -7.50 2.72
N VAL A 116 -8.16 -7.06 1.56
CA VAL A 116 -7.76 -7.93 0.44
C VAL A 116 -6.37 -8.51 0.70
N SER A 117 -5.48 -7.69 1.23
CA SER A 117 -4.06 -8.01 1.43
C SER A 117 -3.73 -8.17 2.91
N SER A 118 -2.72 -8.97 3.21
CA SER A 118 -2.08 -8.97 4.53
C SER A 118 -0.96 -7.93 4.55
N TYR A 119 -0.81 -7.21 5.65
CA TYR A 119 0.22 -6.19 5.84
C TYR A 119 1.12 -6.59 7.01
N VAL A 120 2.42 -6.69 6.76
CA VAL A 120 3.43 -7.12 7.75
C VAL A 120 4.51 -6.06 7.85
N ALA A 121 4.90 -5.69 9.07
CA ALA A 121 5.99 -4.76 9.29
C ALA A 121 7.33 -5.38 8.85
N ARG A 122 8.07 -4.72 7.93
CA ARG A 122 9.43 -5.14 7.57
C ARG A 122 10.48 -4.57 8.52
N THR A 123 10.24 -3.34 8.97
CA THR A 123 11.05 -2.63 9.96
C THR A 123 10.20 -2.28 11.17
N GLU A 124 10.77 -1.62 12.19
CA GLU A 124 9.95 -1.03 13.24
C GLU A 124 9.00 0.00 12.62
N ALA A 125 7.69 -0.25 12.75
CA ALA A 125 6.66 0.51 12.08
C ALA A 125 5.70 1.16 13.08
N HIS A 126 5.36 2.43 12.86
CA HIS A 126 4.39 3.14 13.69
C HIS A 126 3.15 3.42 12.86
N SER A 127 1.98 3.10 13.41
CA SER A 127 0.70 3.30 12.75
C SER A 127 -0.30 4.02 13.64
N ILE A 128 -1.23 4.72 13.01
CA ILE A 128 -2.42 5.25 13.64
C ILE A 128 -3.63 4.61 12.99
N SER A 129 -4.66 4.32 13.79
CA SER A 129 -5.95 3.90 13.26
C SER A 129 -7.10 4.78 13.73
N ILE A 130 -8.07 4.96 12.83
CA ILE A 130 -9.31 5.72 13.03
C ILE A 130 -10.48 4.80 12.71
N SER A 131 -11.39 4.59 13.66
CA SER A 131 -12.53 3.69 13.47
C SER A 131 -13.47 4.19 12.37
N LYS A 132 -14.10 3.27 11.64
CA LYS A 132 -15.11 3.56 10.62
C LYS A 132 -16.24 4.43 11.15
N SER A 133 -16.70 4.16 12.38
CA SER A 133 -17.72 4.98 13.05
C SER A 133 -17.29 6.45 13.13
N PHE A 134 -16.03 6.70 13.49
CA PHE A 134 -15.49 8.04 13.60
C PHE A 134 -15.29 8.71 12.23
N VAL A 135 -14.82 7.94 11.24
CA VAL A 135 -14.72 8.41 9.84
C VAL A 135 -16.08 8.93 9.37
N LEU A 136 -17.15 8.16 9.59
CA LEU A 136 -18.52 8.52 9.22
C LEU A 136 -19.05 9.73 10.01
N SER A 137 -18.91 9.71 11.33
CA SER A 137 -19.55 10.72 12.19
C SER A 137 -18.80 12.06 12.22
N ASN A 138 -17.53 12.10 11.83
CA ASN A 138 -16.68 13.29 11.95
C ASN A 138 -15.92 13.60 10.66
N LEU A 139 -15.06 12.70 10.17
CA LEU A 139 -14.15 13.04 9.05
C LEU A 139 -14.91 13.36 7.76
N LEU A 140 -15.94 12.58 7.43
CA LEU A 140 -16.75 12.82 6.22
C LEU A 140 -17.59 14.11 6.27
N LYS A 141 -17.69 14.78 7.42
CA LYS A 141 -18.33 16.10 7.53
C LYS A 141 -17.47 17.22 6.93
N TYR A 142 -16.17 17.00 6.77
CA TYR A 142 -15.26 17.95 6.15
C TYR A 142 -15.23 17.75 4.64
N ASP A 143 -15.56 18.79 3.89
CA ASP A 143 -15.72 18.72 2.44
C ASP A 143 -14.44 18.27 1.73
N ILE A 144 -13.29 18.79 2.17
CA ILE A 144 -11.98 18.46 1.60
C ILE A 144 -11.64 16.98 1.84
N PHE A 145 -11.81 16.49 3.07
CA PHE A 145 -11.55 15.08 3.39
C PHE A 145 -12.47 14.15 2.56
N ARG A 146 -13.76 14.49 2.48
CA ARG A 146 -14.74 13.72 1.71
C ARG A 146 -14.38 13.71 0.22
N LEU A 147 -14.01 14.86 -0.35
CA LEU A 147 -13.57 14.96 -1.74
C LEU A 147 -12.32 14.14 -2.00
N ASN A 148 -11.30 14.23 -1.14
CA ASN A 148 -10.07 13.45 -1.25
C ASN A 148 -10.33 11.94 -1.18
N TYR A 149 -11.20 11.50 -0.27
CA TYR A 149 -11.61 10.11 -0.18
C TYR A 149 -12.27 9.64 -1.49
N MET A 150 -13.22 10.43 -2.01
CA MET A 150 -13.89 10.13 -3.28
C MET A 150 -12.92 10.09 -4.45
N ASN A 151 -11.94 11.00 -4.50
CA ASN A 151 -10.89 10.99 -5.52
C ASN A 151 -10.06 9.71 -5.46
N ILE A 152 -9.67 9.23 -4.28
CA ILE A 152 -8.91 7.99 -4.12
C ILE A 152 -9.68 6.79 -4.67
N ILE A 153 -10.96 6.64 -4.29
CA ILE A 153 -11.80 5.54 -4.79
C ILE A 153 -12.02 5.69 -6.31
N SER A 154 -12.31 6.90 -6.77
CA SER A 154 -12.60 7.17 -8.19
C SER A 154 -11.39 6.91 -9.07
N ASN A 155 -10.20 7.36 -8.67
CA ASN A 155 -8.96 7.09 -9.39
C ASN A 155 -8.68 5.59 -9.46
N ARG A 156 -8.89 4.84 -8.36
CA ARG A 156 -8.74 3.38 -8.39
C ARG A 156 -9.71 2.75 -9.39
N ALA A 157 -10.98 3.15 -9.37
CA ALA A 157 -11.99 2.62 -10.29
C ALA A 157 -11.68 2.98 -11.76
N GLN A 158 -11.28 4.22 -12.04
CA GLN A 158 -10.89 4.68 -13.37
C GLN A 158 -9.66 3.93 -13.88
N ASN A 159 -8.63 3.75 -13.05
CA ASN A 159 -7.44 2.99 -13.42
C ASN A 159 -7.78 1.52 -13.74
N MET A 160 -8.62 0.89 -12.92
CA MET A 160 -9.11 -0.47 -13.20
C MET A 160 -9.95 -0.54 -14.48
N HIS A 161 -10.77 0.47 -14.75
CA HIS A 161 -11.58 0.54 -15.96
C HIS A 161 -10.71 0.76 -17.21
N ALA A 162 -9.70 1.63 -17.14
CA ALA A 162 -8.78 1.91 -18.24
C ALA A 162 -8.05 0.64 -18.71
N ARG A 163 -7.68 -0.26 -17.78
CA ARG A 163 -7.04 -1.56 -18.08
C ARG A 163 -7.90 -2.45 -18.98
N LEU A 164 -9.22 -2.31 -18.97
CA LEU A 164 -10.11 -3.08 -19.86
C LEU A 164 -10.00 -2.68 -21.33
N TRP A 165 -9.50 -1.47 -21.60
CA TRP A 165 -9.39 -0.89 -22.94
C TRP A 165 -7.96 -0.86 -23.47
N GLU A 166 -7.02 -1.48 -22.75
CA GLU A 166 -5.66 -1.64 -23.24
C GLU A 166 -5.62 -2.54 -24.49
N LYS A 167 -4.66 -2.27 -25.39
CA LYS A 167 -4.47 -3.08 -26.60
C LYS A 167 -4.21 -4.53 -26.23
N ALA A 168 -4.60 -5.49 -27.07
CA ALA A 168 -4.23 -6.88 -26.87
C ALA A 168 -2.68 -7.04 -26.83
N PRO A 169 -2.16 -7.98 -26.03
CA PRO A 169 -0.73 -8.23 -25.99
C PRO A 169 -0.20 -8.75 -27.33
N VAL A 170 0.97 -8.27 -27.74
CA VAL A 170 1.54 -8.56 -29.07
C VAL A 170 2.21 -9.93 -29.13
N ASP A 171 2.84 -10.35 -28.04
CA ASP A 171 3.54 -11.63 -27.93
C ASP A 171 3.57 -12.12 -26.46
N ILE A 172 4.25 -13.26 -26.23
CA ILE A 172 4.35 -13.88 -24.90
C ILE A 172 5.11 -13.02 -23.90
N GLU A 173 6.11 -12.24 -24.34
CA GLU A 173 6.86 -11.35 -23.45
C GLU A 173 5.96 -10.20 -22.97
N ASP A 174 5.19 -9.61 -23.88
CA ASP A 174 4.19 -8.60 -23.54
C ASP A 174 3.10 -9.18 -22.63
N LYS A 175 2.61 -10.40 -22.89
CA LYS A 175 1.67 -11.10 -21.99
C LYS A 175 2.22 -11.26 -20.57
N ILE A 176 3.47 -11.73 -20.43
CA ILE A 176 4.14 -11.93 -19.14
C ILE A 176 4.30 -10.60 -18.39
N ILE A 177 4.79 -9.57 -19.07
CA ILE A 177 5.02 -8.26 -18.45
C ILE A 177 3.69 -7.65 -18.02
N ARG A 178 2.66 -7.64 -18.88
CA ARG A 178 1.34 -7.12 -18.53
C ARG A 178 0.67 -7.87 -17.40
N PHE A 179 0.88 -9.19 -17.31
CA PHE A 179 0.39 -9.95 -16.17
C PHE A 179 0.99 -9.41 -14.87
N ILE A 180 2.30 -9.17 -14.82
CA ILE A 180 2.99 -8.61 -13.64
C ILE A 180 2.49 -7.18 -13.34
N LEU A 181 2.39 -6.32 -14.36
CA LEU A 181 1.94 -4.93 -14.21
C LEU A 181 0.48 -4.83 -13.72
N THR A 182 -0.39 -5.73 -14.17
CA THR A 182 -1.81 -5.74 -13.77
C THR A 182 -1.98 -6.06 -12.27
N HIS A 183 -1.10 -6.88 -11.70
CA HIS A 183 -1.13 -7.23 -10.27
C HIS A 183 -0.39 -6.23 -9.37
N THR A 184 0.25 -5.23 -9.96
CA THR A 184 1.02 -4.21 -9.23
C THR A 184 0.11 -3.09 -8.74
N GLU A 185 0.17 -2.80 -7.44
CA GLU A 185 -0.51 -1.66 -6.80
C GLU A 185 0.30 -0.35 -6.93
N LYS A 186 1.62 -0.39 -6.69
CA LYS A 186 2.49 0.77 -6.90
C LYS A 186 3.39 0.56 -8.13
N PRO A 187 3.37 1.46 -9.13
CA PRO A 187 4.12 1.30 -10.39
C PRO A 187 5.64 1.53 -10.25
N ILE A 188 6.18 1.43 -9.04
CA ILE A 188 7.60 1.62 -8.71
C ILE A 188 8.03 0.60 -7.67
N GLY A 189 9.34 0.37 -7.62
CA GLY A 189 10.00 -0.45 -6.60
C GLY A 189 9.92 -1.95 -6.86
N GLU A 190 10.47 -2.71 -5.91
CA GLU A 190 10.57 -4.16 -5.99
C GLU A 190 9.20 -4.84 -5.85
N LYS A 191 8.98 -5.89 -6.65
CA LYS A 191 7.83 -6.80 -6.57
C LYS A 191 8.34 -8.23 -6.47
N ILE A 192 7.66 -9.05 -5.69
CA ILE A 192 7.96 -10.48 -5.58
C ILE A 192 6.70 -11.26 -5.91
N MET A 193 6.77 -12.08 -6.95
CA MET A 193 5.69 -12.93 -7.40
C MET A 193 6.01 -14.38 -7.08
N LYS A 194 5.26 -14.98 -6.16
CA LYS A 194 5.35 -16.41 -5.82
C LYS A 194 4.29 -17.17 -6.61
N ILE A 195 4.75 -17.97 -7.57
CA ILE A 195 3.90 -18.77 -8.47
C ILE A 195 4.69 -19.96 -9.01
N LYS A 196 4.04 -21.10 -9.23
CA LYS A 196 4.69 -22.23 -9.92
C LYS A 196 4.68 -21.99 -11.42
N MET A 197 5.68 -22.51 -12.13
CA MET A 197 5.78 -22.34 -13.59
C MET A 197 4.54 -22.84 -14.34
N ASP A 198 3.97 -23.98 -13.93
CA ASP A 198 2.77 -24.54 -14.58
C ASP A 198 1.52 -23.69 -14.32
N ASP A 199 1.43 -23.07 -13.14
CA ASP A 199 0.34 -22.14 -12.81
C ASP A 199 0.50 -20.85 -13.63
N PHE A 200 1.72 -20.33 -13.73
CA PHE A 200 1.98 -19.11 -14.49
C PHE A 200 1.72 -19.30 -15.98
N ALA A 201 2.14 -20.43 -16.55
CA ALA A 201 1.86 -20.79 -17.94
C ALA A 201 0.36 -20.85 -18.24
N ARG A 202 -0.45 -21.36 -17.29
CA ARG A 202 -1.91 -21.32 -17.39
C ARG A 202 -2.47 -19.90 -17.33
N CYS A 203 -1.91 -19.02 -16.50
CA CYS A 203 -2.36 -17.63 -16.40
C CYS A 203 -2.11 -16.80 -17.66
N VAL A 204 -0.99 -17.02 -18.34
CA VAL A 204 -0.65 -16.28 -19.58
C VAL A 204 -1.16 -16.99 -20.85
N ASP A 205 -1.82 -18.14 -20.68
CA ASP A 205 -2.33 -18.97 -21.77
C ASP A 205 -1.24 -19.28 -22.82
N ASP A 206 -0.17 -19.93 -22.36
CA ASP A 206 0.94 -20.37 -23.23
C ASP A 206 1.59 -21.66 -22.71
N ALA A 207 2.40 -22.29 -23.54
CA ALA A 207 3.15 -23.48 -23.18
C ALA A 207 4.22 -23.15 -22.12
N ARG A 208 4.34 -24.01 -21.11
CA ARG A 208 5.35 -23.95 -20.05
C ARG A 208 6.77 -23.69 -20.56
N LEU A 209 7.15 -24.30 -21.68
CA LEU A 209 8.48 -24.15 -22.27
C LEU A 209 8.71 -22.73 -22.80
N ASN A 210 7.71 -22.11 -23.42
CA ASN A 210 7.81 -20.76 -23.96
C ASN A 210 7.91 -19.75 -22.81
N VAL A 211 7.04 -19.85 -21.81
CA VAL A 211 7.10 -18.99 -20.60
C VAL A 211 8.45 -19.10 -19.92
N SER A 212 8.97 -20.31 -19.76
CA SER A 212 10.30 -20.52 -19.19
C SER A 212 11.40 -19.88 -20.02
N ARG A 213 11.35 -19.96 -21.36
CA ARG A 213 12.35 -19.33 -22.23
C ARG A 213 12.31 -17.81 -22.11
N THR A 214 11.14 -17.20 -22.23
CA THR A 214 10.95 -15.75 -22.13
C THR A 214 11.38 -15.21 -20.77
N LEU A 215 11.08 -15.93 -19.69
CA LEU A 215 11.54 -15.54 -18.35
C LEU A 215 13.07 -15.58 -18.21
N ASN A 216 13.76 -16.53 -18.84
CA ASN A 216 15.22 -16.54 -18.85
C ASN A 216 15.77 -15.37 -19.67
N THR A 217 15.16 -15.02 -20.81
CA THR A 217 15.54 -13.84 -21.59
C THR A 217 15.38 -12.55 -20.77
N LEU A 218 14.26 -12.37 -20.07
CA LEU A 218 14.04 -11.21 -19.19
C LEU A 218 15.03 -11.18 -18.02
N GLN A 219 15.49 -12.35 -17.55
CA GLN A 219 16.54 -12.44 -16.53
C GLN A 219 17.93 -12.07 -17.08
N GLU A 220 18.27 -12.50 -18.29
CA GLU A 220 19.52 -12.13 -18.98
C GLU A 220 19.60 -10.61 -19.23
N GLN A 221 18.45 -9.96 -19.40
CA GLN A 221 18.30 -8.51 -19.50
C GLN A 221 18.28 -7.78 -18.15
N GLU A 222 18.47 -8.51 -17.04
CA GLU A 222 18.44 -7.99 -15.67
C GLU A 222 17.11 -7.33 -15.23
N LEU A 223 16.01 -7.61 -15.94
CA LEU A 223 14.68 -7.06 -15.65
C LEU A 223 13.98 -7.80 -14.52
N LEU A 224 14.31 -9.08 -14.31
CA LEU A 224 13.81 -9.91 -13.24
C LEU A 224 14.85 -10.94 -12.78
N LYS A 225 14.60 -11.60 -11.65
CA LYS A 225 15.42 -12.69 -11.12
C LYS A 225 14.53 -13.89 -10.80
N LEU A 226 14.92 -15.06 -11.28
CA LEU A 226 14.22 -16.31 -11.08
C LEU A 226 14.80 -17.07 -9.89
N HIS A 227 13.93 -17.38 -8.94
CA HIS A 227 14.19 -18.25 -7.82
C HIS A 227 13.20 -19.42 -7.82
N ARG A 228 13.40 -20.39 -6.93
CA ARG A 228 12.51 -21.56 -6.86
C ARG A 228 11.10 -21.13 -6.47
N LYS A 229 10.15 -21.22 -7.41
CA LYS A 229 8.73 -20.81 -7.27
C LYS A 229 8.53 -19.31 -6.99
N GLU A 230 9.53 -18.49 -7.32
CA GLU A 230 9.52 -17.06 -7.03
C GLU A 230 10.18 -16.30 -8.16
N ILE A 231 9.57 -15.18 -8.55
CA ILE A 231 10.08 -14.25 -9.55
C ILE A 231 10.19 -12.90 -8.85
N ILE A 232 11.42 -12.38 -8.75
CA ILE A 232 11.70 -11.06 -8.18
C ILE A 232 11.82 -10.07 -9.32
N ILE A 233 11.08 -8.98 -9.26
CA ILE A 233 11.15 -7.86 -10.19
C ILE A 233 11.77 -6.70 -9.40
N PRO A 234 13.09 -6.44 -9.56
CA PRO A 234 13.79 -5.43 -8.74
C PRO A 234 13.21 -4.02 -8.89
N ASP A 235 12.75 -3.68 -10.10
CA ASP A 235 12.12 -2.41 -10.40
C ASP A 235 11.07 -2.57 -11.50
N VAL A 236 9.79 -2.52 -11.08
CA VAL A 236 8.66 -2.67 -12.01
C VAL A 236 8.56 -1.54 -13.04
N ALA A 237 9.10 -0.35 -12.74
CA ALA A 237 9.09 0.77 -13.67
C ALA A 237 10.00 0.50 -14.88
N LYS A 238 11.18 -0.08 -14.63
CA LYS A 238 12.08 -0.52 -15.71
C LYS A 238 11.44 -1.58 -16.59
N LEU A 239 10.74 -2.54 -15.98
CA LEU A 239 10.02 -3.58 -16.72
C LEU A 239 8.92 -2.98 -17.62
N ALA A 240 8.17 -1.99 -17.13
CA ALA A 240 7.17 -1.29 -17.91
C ALA A 240 7.79 -0.51 -19.09
N MET A 241 8.85 0.27 -18.83
CA MET A 241 9.56 1.03 -19.86
C MET A 241 10.13 0.12 -20.96
N TRP A 242 10.74 -1.00 -20.58
CA TRP A 242 11.25 -2.00 -21.53
C TRP A 242 10.16 -2.48 -22.50
N ASN A 243 8.98 -2.79 -21.95
CA ASN A 243 7.86 -3.29 -22.75
C ASN A 243 7.32 -2.22 -23.71
N GLU A 244 7.29 -0.95 -23.30
CA GLU A 244 6.91 0.16 -24.17
C GLU A 244 7.91 0.41 -25.29
N GLU A 245 9.23 0.34 -25.00
CA GLU A 245 10.29 0.58 -25.98
C GLU A 245 10.33 -0.50 -27.06
N ARG A 246 10.15 -1.77 -26.69
CA ARG A 246 10.14 -2.90 -27.62
C ARG A 246 8.96 -2.88 -28.60
N GLN A 247 7.90 -2.15 -28.28
CA GLN A 247 6.67 -2.05 -29.07
C GLN A 247 6.64 -0.85 -30.05
N LYS A 248 7.67 0.00 -30.02
CA LYS A 248 7.84 1.13 -30.96
C LYS A 248 8.58 0.68 -32.22
#